data_AF-A0AAV7B2M1-F1
#
_entry.id   AF-A0AAV7B2M1-F1
#
_cell.length_a   1.000
_cell.length_b   1.000
_cell.length_c   1.000
_cell.angle_alpha   90.00
_cell.angle_beta   90.00
_cell.angle_gamma   90.00
#
_symmetry.space_group_name_H-M   'P 1'
#
loop_
_entity.id
_entity.type
_entity.pdbx_description
1 polymer ?
#
loop_
_entity_poly.entity_id
_entity_poly.type
_entity_poly.pdbx_seq_one_letter_code
_entity_poly.pdbx_strand_id
1 'polypeptide(L)'
;MVKHPQDVTHTAIMTLLGGENSDYDYSALSCASETSFNQNFFTEAESLKGIFYKRARIIQPGEDTFHSVHPEDRKHHAIINVGGIRYVLPWTTLEEFPLTRLGQLRLCSNFDEILSICDDYDVTCNEFFFDRNPGAFRTILTFLRVGKLRLLREMCALSFQEELLYWGIEEDNLEWCCKRRYIQKMEEFAELNLREDELLENENGSEPEDESRLNMCMRHLRNMVEKPQSGLPGKIFACLSVLFVTITAVNLSISTMPDLREEEEKVRQ
;
A
#
# COMPACT_ATOMS: atom_id res chain seq x y z
N MET A 1 -35.12 39.68 60.26
CA MET A 1 -35.92 38.74 59.45
C MET A 1 -35.00 37.57 59.11
N VAL A 2 -34.97 36.48 59.89
CA VAL A 2 -35.85 35.28 59.77
C VAL A 2 -35.75 34.74 58.33
N LYS A 3 -35.09 33.61 58.01
CA LYS A 3 -35.22 32.22 58.50
C LYS A 3 -34.04 31.35 57.99
N HIS A 4 -33.55 30.42 58.81
CA HIS A 4 -32.85 29.17 58.43
C HIS A 4 -33.92 28.05 58.23
N PRO A 5 -33.60 26.76 57.98
CA PRO A 5 -32.62 26.08 57.11
C PRO A 5 -33.31 24.91 56.32
N GLN A 6 -32.56 24.05 55.60
CA GLN A 6 -32.62 22.56 55.72
C GLN A 6 -31.79 21.85 54.63
N ASP A 7 -30.68 21.24 55.06
CA ASP A 7 -30.12 20.00 54.51
C ASP A 7 -30.99 18.82 54.96
N VAL A 8 -31.28 17.85 54.08
CA VAL A 8 -31.54 16.45 54.47
C VAL A 8 -31.09 15.49 53.36
N THR A 9 -30.17 14.61 53.74
CA THR A 9 -29.76 13.34 53.13
C THR A 9 -30.90 12.30 53.12
N HIS A 10 -30.99 11.45 52.10
CA HIS A 10 -31.08 9.97 52.21
C HIS A 10 -31.67 9.29 50.94
N THR A 11 -30.91 8.29 50.47
CA THR A 11 -31.32 6.89 50.20
C THR A 11 -32.68 6.60 49.55
N ALA A 12 -32.64 5.92 48.40
CA ALA A 12 -33.59 4.85 48.05
C ALA A 12 -32.92 3.92 47.01
N ILE A 13 -32.41 2.76 47.43
CA ILE A 13 -33.08 1.45 47.51
C ILE A 13 -33.05 0.69 46.17
N MET A 14 -32.22 -0.35 46.21
CA MET A 14 -32.15 -1.49 45.31
C MET A 14 -33.50 -2.20 45.26
N THR A 15 -34.01 -2.52 44.07
CA THR A 15 -35.02 -3.58 43.90
C THR A 15 -34.56 -4.49 42.78
N LEU A 16 -34.01 -5.64 43.20
CA LEU A 16 -33.82 -6.81 42.35
C LEU A 16 -35.17 -7.50 42.20
N LEU A 17 -35.61 -7.72 40.96
CA LEU A 17 -36.53 -8.81 40.62
C LEU A 17 -35.96 -9.51 39.39
N GLY A 18 -35.71 -10.81 39.53
CA GLY A 18 -35.29 -11.70 38.45
C GLY A 18 -36.48 -12.21 37.65
N GLY A 19 -36.22 -12.67 36.43
CA GLY A 19 -37.20 -13.32 35.56
C GLY A 19 -36.76 -13.35 34.09
N GLU A 20 -35.97 -14.37 33.76
CA GLU A 20 -35.99 -15.22 32.55
C GLU A 20 -36.20 -14.63 31.13
N ASN A 21 -35.23 -14.96 30.26
CA ASN A 21 -35.30 -15.26 28.83
C ASN A 21 -36.14 -14.36 27.89
N SER A 22 -35.46 -13.62 27.00
CA SER A 22 -35.42 -13.89 25.54
C SER A 22 -34.99 -12.64 24.75
N ASP A 23 -34.08 -12.88 23.80
CA ASP A 23 -33.83 -12.12 22.56
C ASP A 23 -33.23 -10.71 22.65
N TYR A 24 -31.92 -10.66 22.38
CA TYR A 24 -31.14 -9.44 22.14
C TYR A 24 -31.42 -8.89 20.73
N ASP A 25 -32.38 -7.98 20.60
CA ASP A 25 -32.51 -7.13 19.42
C ASP A 25 -31.71 -5.84 19.59
N TYR A 26 -30.49 -5.86 19.07
CA TYR A 26 -29.57 -4.72 19.03
C TYR A 26 -29.92 -3.82 17.84
N SER A 27 -31.05 -3.12 17.88
CA SER A 27 -31.47 -2.22 16.79
C SER A 27 -32.46 -1.16 17.26
N ALA A 28 -32.03 -0.21 18.09
CA ALA A 28 -32.53 1.18 18.12
C ALA A 28 -32.04 1.93 19.37
N LEU A 29 -30.87 2.55 19.31
CA LEU A 29 -30.56 3.72 20.14
C LEU A 29 -29.75 4.72 19.30
N SER A 30 -30.45 5.43 18.42
CA SER A 30 -30.04 6.74 17.95
C SER A 30 -30.60 7.76 18.94
N CYS A 31 -29.77 8.20 19.88
CA CYS A 31 -29.99 9.38 20.73
C CYS A 31 -28.61 9.89 21.19
N ALA A 32 -27.88 10.58 20.32
CA ALA A 32 -26.84 11.49 20.77
C ALA A 32 -27.49 12.87 20.90
N SER A 33 -27.73 13.24 22.15
CA SER A 33 -28.24 14.52 22.62
C SER A 33 -27.44 15.72 22.09
N GLU A 34 -28.17 16.72 21.61
CA GLU A 34 -27.67 18.07 21.34
C GLU A 34 -27.24 18.75 22.65
N THR A 35 -25.94 18.96 22.81
CA THR A 35 -25.42 20.06 23.64
C THR A 35 -24.21 20.65 22.92
N SER A 36 -24.39 21.89 22.48
CA SER A 36 -23.46 22.72 21.72
C SER A 36 -22.09 22.86 22.37
N PHE A 37 -21.01 22.70 21.61
CA PHE A 37 -19.77 23.45 21.83
C PHE A 37 -18.99 23.62 20.51
N ASN A 38 -19.07 24.83 19.95
CA ASN A 38 -18.19 25.47 18.97
C ASN A 38 -17.64 24.63 17.81
N GLN A 39 -18.41 24.56 16.71
CA GLN A 39 -17.85 24.21 15.41
C GLN A 39 -17.54 25.51 14.66
N ASN A 40 -16.24 25.83 14.57
CA ASN A 40 -15.74 26.85 13.66
C ASN A 40 -16.29 26.59 12.27
N PHE A 41 -16.80 27.65 11.65
CA PHE A 41 -17.27 27.69 10.26
C PHE A 41 -16.23 27.06 9.34
N PHE A 42 -16.44 25.80 8.96
CA PHE A 42 -15.92 25.29 7.71
C PHE A 42 -16.86 25.84 6.64
N THR A 43 -16.39 26.81 5.87
CA THR A 43 -16.93 27.07 4.54
C THR A 43 -16.76 25.78 3.75
N GLU A 44 -17.81 24.95 3.75
CA GLU A 44 -17.98 23.88 2.79
C GLU A 44 -18.04 24.55 1.41
N ALA A 45 -16.92 24.53 0.70
CA ALA A 45 -16.90 24.91 -0.70
C ALA A 45 -17.80 23.92 -1.44
N GLU A 46 -19.05 24.35 -1.64
CA GLU A 46 -20.08 23.60 -2.34
C GLU A 46 -19.50 23.13 -3.67
N SER A 47 -19.29 21.81 -3.81
CA SER A 47 -18.62 21.29 -4.99
C SER A 47 -19.54 21.46 -6.19
N LEU A 48 -19.29 22.50 -6.99
CA LEU A 48 -19.96 22.73 -8.27
C LEU A 48 -19.61 21.57 -9.20
N LYS A 49 -20.50 20.58 -9.26
CA LYS A 49 -20.40 19.34 -10.06
C LYS A 49 -20.26 19.56 -11.58
N GLY A 50 -20.14 20.80 -12.07
CA GLY A 50 -20.09 21.12 -13.50
C GLY A 50 -18.74 21.57 -14.06
N ILE A 51 -17.80 22.05 -13.23
CA ILE A 51 -16.57 22.71 -13.74
C ILE A 51 -15.39 21.73 -13.80
N PHE A 52 -15.32 20.78 -12.87
CA PHE A 52 -14.20 19.83 -12.76
C PHE A 52 -14.28 18.63 -13.69
N TYR A 53 -15.42 18.40 -14.36
CA TYR A 53 -15.63 17.21 -15.19
C TYR A 53 -14.93 17.27 -16.56
N LYS A 54 -14.35 18.41 -16.94
CA LYS A 54 -13.73 18.60 -18.27
C LYS A 54 -12.22 18.33 -18.35
N ARG A 55 -11.54 17.99 -17.25
CA ARG A 55 -10.08 18.17 -17.16
C ARG A 55 -9.23 16.92 -17.28
N ALA A 56 -9.77 15.74 -17.58
CA ALA A 56 -8.98 14.73 -18.28
C ALA A 56 -9.77 13.52 -18.79
N ARG A 57 -9.34 13.01 -19.93
CA ARG A 57 -9.96 11.91 -20.65
C ARG A 57 -9.03 10.70 -20.63
N ILE A 58 -9.60 9.53 -20.32
CA ILE A 58 -8.90 8.25 -20.53
C ILE A 58 -8.94 7.97 -22.03
N ILE A 59 -7.80 7.66 -22.63
CA ILE A 59 -7.74 7.19 -24.02
C ILE A 59 -8.12 5.72 -24.01
N GLN A 60 -9.17 5.34 -24.73
CA GLN A 60 -9.58 3.93 -24.78
C GLN A 60 -8.63 3.10 -25.64
N PRO A 61 -8.42 1.81 -25.32
CA PRO A 61 -7.63 0.92 -26.18
C PRO A 61 -8.28 0.81 -27.56
N GLY A 62 -7.61 1.32 -28.60
CA GLY A 62 -8.09 1.34 -29.98
C GLY A 62 -8.37 2.73 -30.58
N GLU A 63 -8.30 3.81 -29.79
CA GLU A 63 -8.17 5.17 -30.35
C GLU A 63 -6.70 5.39 -30.74
N ASP A 64 -6.38 5.25 -32.04
CA ASP A 64 -5.04 5.54 -32.56
C ASP A 64 -4.66 7.01 -32.26
N THR A 65 -3.66 7.18 -31.40
CA THR A 65 -3.10 8.47 -30.94
C THR A 65 -2.65 9.37 -32.09
N PHE A 66 -2.43 8.81 -33.29
CA PHE A 66 -1.96 9.55 -34.46
C PHE A 66 -2.96 10.59 -35.00
N HIS A 67 -4.27 10.48 -34.70
CA HIS A 67 -5.29 11.34 -35.31
C HIS A 67 -6.24 12.07 -34.35
N SER A 68 -6.21 11.82 -33.04
CA SER A 68 -7.20 12.39 -32.11
C SER A 68 -6.75 13.64 -31.36
N VAL A 69 -5.45 13.95 -31.31
CA VAL A 69 -4.92 15.14 -30.65
C VAL A 69 -4.33 16.06 -31.72
N HIS A 70 -5.04 17.15 -32.03
CA HIS A 70 -4.58 18.15 -32.99
C HIS A 70 -3.20 18.69 -32.52
N PRO A 71 -2.23 18.98 -33.41
CA PRO A 71 -0.89 19.44 -33.00
C PRO A 71 -0.90 20.63 -32.02
N GLU A 72 -1.92 21.48 -32.08
CA GLU A 72 -2.12 22.62 -31.19
C GLU A 72 -2.58 22.24 -29.77
N ASP A 73 -3.25 21.09 -29.61
CA ASP A 73 -3.70 20.60 -28.30
C ASP A 73 -2.53 20.12 -27.44
N ARG A 74 -1.41 19.73 -28.08
CA ARG A 74 -0.17 19.27 -27.42
C ARG A 74 0.52 20.36 -26.60
N LYS A 75 0.31 21.63 -26.96
CA LYS A 75 0.82 22.77 -26.16
C LYS A 75 0.04 22.96 -24.86
N HIS A 76 -1.20 22.48 -24.82
CA HIS A 76 -2.14 22.73 -23.73
C HIS A 76 -2.34 21.50 -22.83
N HIS A 77 -1.98 20.31 -23.32
CA HIS A 77 -2.17 19.04 -22.63
C HIS A 77 -0.89 18.19 -22.62
N ALA A 78 -0.74 17.41 -21.54
CA ALA A 78 0.22 16.33 -21.38
C ALA A 78 -0.51 14.99 -21.52
N ILE A 79 0.16 14.01 -22.13
CA ILE A 79 -0.30 12.61 -22.08
C ILE A 79 0.48 11.92 -20.95
N ILE A 80 -0.23 11.47 -19.91
CA ILE A 80 0.35 10.71 -18.81
C ILE A 80 -0.04 9.25 -18.99
N ASN A 81 0.94 8.37 -19.16
CA ASN A 81 0.73 6.94 -19.27
C ASN A 81 1.19 6.27 -17.97
N VAL A 82 0.28 5.63 -17.24
CA VAL A 82 0.58 4.93 -15.99
C VAL A 82 0.22 3.46 -16.12
N GLY A 83 1.21 2.59 -16.04
CA GLY A 83 1.02 1.13 -16.16
C GLY A 83 0.32 0.73 -17.47
N GLY A 84 0.53 1.48 -18.54
CA GLY A 84 -0.09 1.26 -19.86
C GLY A 84 -1.43 1.99 -20.09
N ILE A 85 -2.01 2.64 -19.08
CA ILE A 85 -3.24 3.44 -19.22
C ILE A 85 -2.89 4.90 -19.48
N ARG A 86 -3.37 5.44 -20.60
CA ARG A 86 -3.12 6.82 -21.02
C ARG A 86 -4.22 7.78 -20.57
N TYR A 87 -3.78 8.93 -20.06
CA TYR A 87 -4.60 10.01 -19.55
C TYR A 87 -4.18 11.33 -20.20
N VAL A 88 -5.13 12.06 -20.80
CA VAL A 88 -4.85 13.41 -21.34
C VAL A 88 -5.19 14.46 -20.29
N LEU A 89 -4.19 15.16 -19.76
CA LEU A 89 -4.33 16.19 -18.72
C LEU A 89 -3.97 17.58 -19.25
N PRO A 90 -4.77 18.63 -19.03
CA PRO A 90 -4.36 20.00 -19.26
C PRO A 90 -3.19 20.36 -18.35
N TRP A 91 -2.19 21.07 -18.89
CA TRP A 91 -1.04 21.57 -18.10
C TRP A 91 -1.48 22.42 -16.91
N THR A 92 -2.57 23.18 -17.06
CA THR A 92 -3.17 23.99 -15.98
C THR A 92 -3.58 23.16 -14.77
N THR A 93 -3.92 21.89 -14.94
CA THR A 93 -4.26 21.00 -13.82
C THR A 93 -3.01 20.60 -13.04
N LEU A 94 -1.88 20.43 -13.72
CA LEU A 94 -0.60 20.08 -13.08
C LEU A 94 0.02 21.30 -12.39
N GLU A 95 -0.17 22.49 -12.96
CA GLU A 95 0.26 23.78 -12.38
C GLU A 95 -0.43 24.10 -11.04
N GLU A 96 -1.65 23.60 -10.81
CA GLU A 96 -2.35 23.75 -9.53
C GLU A 96 -1.65 22.96 -8.38
N PHE A 97 -0.79 22.00 -8.71
CA PHE A 97 -0.13 21.11 -7.75
C PHE A 97 1.38 20.99 -8.01
N PRO A 98 2.16 22.09 -7.92
CA PRO A 98 3.54 22.15 -8.39
C PRO A 98 4.52 21.26 -7.60
N LEU A 99 4.18 20.92 -6.34
CA LEU A 99 5.01 20.06 -5.50
C LEU A 99 4.86 18.57 -5.83
N THR A 100 3.74 18.19 -6.48
CA THR A 100 3.52 16.80 -6.89
C THR A 100 4.48 16.41 -8.01
N ARG A 101 4.78 15.11 -8.13
CA ARG A 101 5.64 14.59 -9.21
C ARG A 101 5.16 15.03 -10.60
N LEU A 102 3.85 15.02 -10.84
CA LEU A 102 3.29 15.47 -12.11
C LEU A 102 3.35 16.99 -12.29
N GLY A 103 3.21 17.76 -11.21
CA GLY A 103 3.40 19.22 -11.24
C GLY A 103 4.82 19.60 -11.64
N GLN A 104 5.82 18.84 -11.18
CA GLN A 104 7.24 19.08 -11.48
C GLN A 104 7.55 18.95 -12.98
N LEU A 105 6.80 18.13 -13.75
CA LEU A 105 6.97 18.03 -15.21
C LEU A 105 6.87 19.38 -15.91
N ARG A 106 6.08 20.31 -15.36
CA ARG A 106 5.91 21.65 -15.93
C ARG A 106 7.17 22.52 -15.79
N LEU A 107 8.00 22.21 -14.81
CA LEU A 107 9.23 22.95 -14.50
C LEU A 107 10.43 22.41 -15.30
N CYS A 108 10.32 21.20 -15.84
CA CYS A 108 11.37 20.59 -16.64
C CYS A 108 11.61 21.37 -17.94
N SER A 109 12.87 21.68 -18.22
CA SER A 109 13.30 22.44 -19.39
C SER A 109 14.09 21.61 -20.40
N ASN A 110 14.56 20.43 -20.00
CA ASN A 110 15.35 19.52 -20.84
C ASN A 110 14.95 18.05 -20.62
N PHE A 111 15.44 17.20 -21.50
CA PHE A 111 15.10 15.77 -21.53
C PHE A 111 15.58 15.02 -20.28
N ASP A 112 16.76 15.33 -19.75
CA ASP A 112 17.32 14.68 -18.56
C ASP A 112 16.50 14.99 -17.30
N GLU A 113 16.03 16.23 -17.16
CA GLU A 113 15.11 16.62 -16.10
C GLU A 113 13.79 15.85 -16.19
N ILE A 114 13.25 15.68 -17.41
CA ILE A 114 12.02 14.90 -17.61
C ILE A 114 12.22 13.44 -17.17
N LEU A 115 13.31 12.80 -17.59
CA LEU A 115 13.63 11.42 -17.23
C LEU A 115 14.00 11.23 -15.75
N SER A 116 14.30 12.30 -15.03
CA SER A 116 14.42 12.23 -13.56
C SER A 116 13.06 12.09 -12.86
N ILE A 117 11.97 12.45 -13.56
CA ILE A 117 10.60 12.47 -13.03
C ILE A 117 9.80 11.24 -13.49
N CYS A 118 9.93 10.84 -14.75
CA CYS A 118 9.21 9.72 -15.36
C CYS A 118 10.15 8.62 -15.88
N ASP A 119 9.63 7.42 -16.09
CA ASP A 119 10.43 6.25 -16.46
C ASP A 119 10.77 6.22 -17.97
N ASP A 120 9.91 6.80 -18.81
CA ASP A 120 10.16 7.00 -20.23
C ASP A 120 9.40 8.24 -20.76
N TYR A 121 9.87 8.83 -21.86
CA TYR A 121 9.27 10.01 -22.47
C TYR A 121 9.30 9.95 -24.01
N ASP A 122 8.11 9.89 -24.61
CA ASP A 122 7.92 9.98 -26.07
C ASP A 122 7.70 11.43 -26.49
N VAL A 123 8.76 12.02 -27.06
CA VAL A 123 8.77 13.38 -27.61
C VAL A 123 7.77 13.56 -28.76
N THR A 124 7.49 12.51 -29.53
CA THR A 124 6.61 12.60 -30.71
C THR A 124 5.14 12.76 -30.31
N CYS A 125 4.73 12.12 -29.22
CA CYS A 125 3.38 12.18 -28.67
C CYS A 125 3.24 13.16 -27.50
N ASN A 126 4.36 13.68 -26.96
CA ASN A 126 4.39 14.38 -25.67
C ASN A 126 3.79 13.51 -24.55
N GLU A 127 4.22 12.24 -24.51
CA GLU A 127 3.73 11.20 -23.60
C GLU A 127 4.79 10.85 -22.55
N PHE A 128 4.41 10.99 -21.28
CA PHE A 128 5.23 10.68 -20.10
C PHE A 128 4.78 9.34 -19.53
N PHE A 129 5.70 8.38 -19.42
CA PHE A 129 5.42 7.02 -18.96
C PHE A 129 5.87 6.82 -17.51
N PHE A 130 5.01 6.16 -16.72
CA PHE A 130 5.22 5.82 -15.33
C PHE A 130 4.89 4.34 -15.12
N ASP A 131 5.88 3.55 -14.69
CA ASP A 131 5.74 2.12 -14.39
C ASP A 131 5.16 1.92 -12.98
N ARG A 132 3.96 2.46 -12.77
CA ARG A 132 3.25 2.47 -11.48
C ARG A 132 1.87 1.84 -11.58
N ASN A 133 1.23 1.64 -10.43
CA ASN A 133 -0.07 0.99 -10.35
C ASN A 133 -1.20 1.88 -10.93
N PRO A 134 -1.86 1.48 -12.03
CA PRO A 134 -2.91 2.29 -12.65
C PRO A 134 -4.18 2.43 -11.77
N GLY A 135 -4.44 1.46 -10.89
CA GLY A 135 -5.57 1.48 -9.96
C GLY A 135 -5.39 2.55 -8.88
N ALA A 136 -4.20 2.64 -8.28
CA ALA A 136 -3.86 3.72 -7.36
C ALA A 136 -3.93 5.08 -8.06
N PHE A 137 -3.33 5.19 -9.24
CA PHE A 137 -3.27 6.43 -9.99
C PHE A 137 -4.65 7.01 -10.31
N ARG A 138 -5.68 6.19 -10.50
CA ARG A 138 -7.07 6.68 -10.68
C ARG A 138 -7.54 7.57 -9.52
N THR A 139 -7.13 7.23 -8.31
CA THR A 139 -7.47 7.98 -7.09
C THR A 139 -6.65 9.26 -6.99
N ILE A 140 -5.35 9.18 -7.30
CA ILE A 140 -4.43 10.32 -7.41
C ILE A 140 -4.95 11.34 -8.43
N LEU A 141 -5.35 10.85 -9.60
CA LEU A 141 -5.93 11.65 -10.67
C LEU A 141 -7.25 12.32 -10.26
N THR A 142 -8.06 11.65 -9.44
CA THR A 142 -9.29 12.26 -8.89
C THR A 142 -8.96 13.40 -7.95
N PHE A 143 -7.92 13.26 -7.12
CA PHE A 143 -7.41 14.33 -6.28
C PHE A 143 -6.92 15.52 -7.11
N LEU A 144 -6.09 15.30 -8.13
CA LEU A 144 -5.59 16.38 -8.99
C LEU A 144 -6.71 17.13 -9.74
N ARG A 145 -7.84 16.48 -10.00
CA ARG A 145 -8.96 17.11 -10.71
C ARG A 145 -9.96 17.81 -9.81
N VAL A 146 -10.27 17.23 -8.65
CA VAL A 146 -11.42 17.64 -7.82
C VAL A 146 -10.97 18.12 -6.44
N GLY A 147 -9.70 17.95 -6.09
CA GLY A 147 -9.15 18.23 -4.77
C GLY A 147 -9.57 17.21 -3.70
N LYS A 148 -10.22 16.10 -4.07
CA LYS A 148 -10.73 15.09 -3.12
C LYS A 148 -9.94 13.80 -3.21
N LEU A 149 -9.07 13.56 -2.24
CA LEU A 149 -8.30 12.33 -2.11
C LEU A 149 -9.03 11.34 -1.20
N ARG A 150 -9.25 10.11 -1.69
CA ARG A 150 -9.89 9.03 -0.93
C ARG A 150 -8.96 7.84 -0.82
N LEU A 151 -9.16 7.00 0.18
CA LEU A 151 -8.38 5.77 0.33
C LEU A 151 -8.93 4.70 -0.63
N LEU A 152 -8.05 4.12 -1.46
CA LEU A 152 -8.41 3.02 -2.36
C LEU A 152 -8.66 1.74 -1.55
N ARG A 153 -9.91 1.26 -1.51
CA ARG A 153 -10.33 0.16 -0.61
C ARG A 153 -9.68 -1.19 -0.90
N GLU A 154 -9.42 -1.48 -2.16
CA GLU A 154 -8.91 -2.78 -2.64
C GLU A 154 -7.37 -2.87 -2.54
N MET A 155 -6.71 -1.78 -2.14
CA MET A 155 -5.25 -1.70 -2.02
C MET A 155 -4.83 -1.73 -0.55
N CYS A 156 -3.72 -2.41 -0.25
CA CYS A 156 -3.08 -2.35 1.06
C CYS A 156 -2.72 -0.90 1.41
N ALA A 157 -2.92 -0.51 2.69
CA ALA A 157 -2.64 0.86 3.13
C ALA A 157 -1.15 1.24 2.96
N LEU A 158 -0.22 0.29 3.11
CA LEU A 158 1.22 0.52 2.90
C LEU A 158 1.53 0.79 1.42
N SER A 159 1.01 -0.05 0.53
CA SER A 159 1.16 0.17 -0.91
C SER A 159 0.52 1.48 -1.35
N PHE A 160 -0.59 1.88 -0.71
CA PHE A 160 -1.19 3.18 -0.98
C PHE A 160 -0.31 4.35 -0.47
N GLN A 161 0.32 4.21 0.70
CA GLN A 161 1.30 5.17 1.20
C GLN A 161 2.49 5.32 0.25
N GLU A 162 3.03 4.22 -0.25
CA GLU A 162 4.12 4.23 -1.25
C GLU A 162 3.73 4.99 -2.52
N GLU A 163 2.48 4.81 -2.99
CA GLU A 163 1.96 5.57 -4.11
C GLU A 163 1.84 7.06 -3.78
N LEU A 164 1.28 7.43 -2.62
CA LEU A 164 1.21 8.83 -2.20
C LEU A 164 2.59 9.50 -2.15
N LEU A 165 3.59 8.81 -1.57
CA LEU A 165 4.98 9.25 -1.52
C LEU A 165 5.57 9.41 -2.92
N TYR A 166 5.36 8.42 -3.79
CA TYR A 166 5.85 8.47 -5.17
C TYR A 166 5.29 9.68 -5.93
N TRP A 167 3.98 9.93 -5.81
CA TRP A 167 3.31 11.05 -6.50
C TRP A 167 3.54 12.41 -5.81
N GLY A 168 4.19 12.43 -4.64
CA GLY A 168 4.46 13.65 -3.88
C GLY A 168 3.19 14.26 -3.29
N ILE A 169 2.28 13.43 -2.79
CA ILE A 169 1.02 13.85 -2.18
C ILE A 169 1.03 13.45 -0.70
N GLU A 170 0.81 14.42 0.17
CA GLU A 170 0.77 14.17 1.61
C GLU A 170 -0.55 13.47 2.01
N GLU A 171 -0.45 12.54 2.96
CA GLU A 171 -1.61 11.82 3.52
C GLU A 171 -2.62 12.74 4.22
N ASP A 172 -2.21 13.95 4.60
CA ASP A 172 -3.08 14.98 5.16
C ASP A 172 -4.15 15.47 4.17
N ASN A 173 -3.95 15.27 2.87
CA ASN A 173 -4.94 15.56 1.84
C ASN A 173 -6.11 14.56 1.81
N LEU A 174 -6.02 13.45 2.55
CA LEU A 174 -7.10 12.47 2.63
C LEU A 174 -8.34 13.08 3.28
N GLU A 175 -9.49 12.83 2.66
CA GLU A 175 -10.79 13.12 3.27
C GLU A 175 -10.88 12.47 4.66
N TRP A 176 -11.46 13.17 5.63
CA TRP A 176 -11.44 12.79 7.05
C TRP A 176 -11.77 11.31 7.32
N CYS A 177 -12.82 10.79 6.69
CA CYS A 177 -13.23 9.38 6.86
C CYS A 177 -12.20 8.39 6.30
N CYS A 178 -11.48 8.78 5.24
CA CYS A 178 -10.42 7.99 4.64
C CYS A 178 -9.13 8.09 5.46
N LYS A 179 -8.79 9.29 5.96
CA LYS A 179 -7.63 9.53 6.82
C LYS A 179 -7.71 8.70 8.09
N ARG A 180 -8.84 8.74 8.79
CA ARG A 180 -9.06 7.93 10.01
C ARG A 180 -8.83 6.44 9.75
N ARG A 181 -9.39 5.92 8.65
CA ARG A 181 -9.26 4.50 8.29
C ARG A 181 -7.83 4.14 7.86
N TYR A 182 -7.15 5.05 7.18
CA TYR A 182 -5.75 4.87 6.79
C TYR A 182 -4.85 4.81 8.03
N ILE A 183 -4.95 5.77 8.95
CA ILE A 183 -4.17 5.79 10.20
C ILE A 183 -4.39 4.51 11.01
N GLN A 184 -5.65 4.11 11.20
CA GLN A 184 -5.97 2.86 11.89
C GLN A 184 -5.27 1.65 11.25
N LYS A 185 -5.25 1.57 9.92
CA LYS A 185 -4.56 0.48 9.20
C LYS A 185 -3.04 0.53 9.37
N MET A 186 -2.45 1.72 9.48
CA MET A 186 -1.02 1.88 9.73
C MET A 186 -0.63 1.51 11.16
N GLU A 187 -1.44 1.90 12.14
CA GLU A 187 -1.27 1.51 13.54
C GLU A 187 -1.39 -0.01 13.72
N GLU A 188 -2.41 -0.64 13.12
CA GLU A 188 -2.59 -2.09 13.10
C GLU A 188 -1.34 -2.81 12.54
N PHE A 189 -0.76 -2.28 11.45
CA PHE A 189 0.46 -2.85 10.87
C PHE A 189 1.69 -2.65 11.76
N ALA A 190 1.83 -1.47 12.36
CA ALA A 190 2.94 -1.17 13.26
C ALA A 190 2.92 -2.08 14.50
N GLU A 191 1.74 -2.34 15.08
CA GLU A 191 1.58 -3.25 16.22
C GLU A 191 1.94 -4.70 15.84
N LEU A 192 1.52 -5.16 14.67
CA LEU A 192 1.88 -6.50 14.17
C LEU A 192 3.39 -6.65 14.01
N ASN A 193 4.08 -5.66 13.43
CA ASN A 193 5.53 -5.71 13.27
C ASN A 193 6.26 -5.75 14.61
N LEU A 194 5.85 -4.91 15.58
CA LEU A 194 6.43 -4.92 16.92
C LEU A 194 6.26 -6.28 17.59
N ARG A 195 5.09 -6.91 17.43
CA ARG A 195 4.81 -8.24 17.96
C ARG A 195 5.66 -9.31 17.28
N GLU A 196 5.86 -9.24 15.97
CA GLU A 196 6.75 -10.15 15.25
C GLU A 196 8.20 -9.99 15.74
N ASP A 197 8.67 -8.76 15.92
CA ASP A 197 10.01 -8.49 16.45
C ASP A 197 10.18 -9.05 17.87
N GLU A 198 9.21 -8.86 18.76
CA GLU A 198 9.21 -9.43 20.12
C GLU A 198 9.22 -10.96 20.13
N LEU A 199 8.52 -11.61 19.19
CA LEU A 199 8.54 -13.07 19.06
C LEU A 199 9.92 -13.58 18.61
N LEU A 200 10.57 -12.87 17.69
CA LEU A 200 11.93 -13.18 17.24
C LEU A 200 12.96 -12.96 18.36
N GLU A 201 12.77 -11.94 19.20
CA GLU A 201 13.60 -11.69 20.38
C GLU A 201 13.40 -12.73 21.48
N ASN A 202 12.16 -13.16 21.76
CA ASN A 202 11.86 -14.20 22.75
C ASN A 202 12.34 -15.58 22.30
N GLU A 203 12.14 -15.98 21.04
CA GLU A 203 12.80 -17.18 20.47
C GLU A 203 14.33 -17.06 20.64
N ASN A 204 14.86 -15.84 20.66
CA ASN A 204 16.27 -15.62 20.87
C ASN A 204 16.74 -15.67 22.33
N GLY A 205 15.89 -15.33 23.30
CA GLY A 205 16.26 -15.04 24.70
C GLY A 205 15.68 -15.94 25.79
N SER A 206 14.73 -16.83 25.51
CA SER A 206 14.15 -17.73 26.53
C SER A 206 14.70 -19.16 26.45
N GLU A 207 15.61 -19.53 27.36
CA GLU A 207 16.06 -20.92 27.55
C GLU A 207 15.89 -21.33 29.03
N PRO A 208 15.07 -22.36 29.35
CA PRO A 208 15.18 -23.09 30.61
C PRO A 208 16.39 -24.04 30.56
N GLU A 209 17.15 -24.09 31.66
CA GLU A 209 18.55 -24.56 31.73
C GLU A 209 18.80 -26.04 31.34
N ASP A 210 17.79 -26.92 31.34
CA ASP A 210 17.99 -28.38 31.12
C ASP A 210 17.73 -28.87 29.67
N GLU A 211 17.04 -28.10 28.83
CA GLU A 211 16.73 -28.43 27.42
C GLU A 211 17.73 -27.81 26.41
N SER A 212 18.76 -27.13 26.94
CA SER A 212 19.52 -26.11 26.21
C SER A 212 20.39 -26.64 25.05
N ARG A 213 21.02 -27.82 25.17
CA ARG A 213 22.01 -28.26 24.15
C ARG A 213 21.37 -28.72 22.84
N LEU A 214 20.21 -29.38 22.91
CA LEU A 214 19.48 -29.82 21.71
C LEU A 214 18.80 -28.64 21.03
N ASN A 215 18.19 -27.74 21.81
CA ASN A 215 17.54 -26.54 21.29
C ASN A 215 18.56 -25.56 20.69
N MET A 216 19.73 -25.36 21.31
CA MET A 216 20.85 -24.62 20.71
C MET A 216 21.34 -25.26 19.40
N CYS A 217 21.44 -26.58 19.32
CA CYS A 217 21.85 -27.28 18.10
C CYS A 217 20.80 -27.10 16.99
N MET A 218 19.52 -27.31 17.30
CA MET A 218 18.41 -27.12 16.36
C MET A 218 18.31 -25.68 15.89
N ARG A 219 18.56 -24.70 16.77
CA ARG A 219 18.60 -23.28 16.42
C ARG A 219 19.82 -22.93 15.56
N HIS A 220 20.97 -23.55 15.80
CA HIS A 220 22.11 -23.42 14.89
C HIS A 220 21.84 -24.02 13.51
N LEU A 221 21.21 -25.20 13.44
CA LEU A 221 20.78 -25.83 12.19
C LEU A 221 19.75 -24.96 11.46
N ARG A 222 18.74 -24.45 12.17
CA ARG A 222 17.74 -23.54 11.63
C ARG A 222 18.37 -22.27 11.08
N ASN A 223 19.27 -21.64 11.82
CA ASN A 223 20.00 -20.45 11.36
C ASN A 223 20.88 -20.74 10.13
N MET A 224 21.52 -21.91 10.08
CA MET A 224 22.30 -22.35 8.90
C MET A 224 21.42 -22.54 7.66
N VAL A 225 20.17 -23.01 7.83
CA VAL A 225 19.21 -23.25 6.75
C VAL A 225 18.52 -21.94 6.30
N GLU A 226 18.03 -21.13 7.23
CA GLU A 226 17.22 -19.94 6.93
C GLU A 226 18.06 -18.73 6.51
N LYS A 227 19.31 -18.64 6.95
CA LYS A 227 20.22 -17.52 6.65
C LYS A 227 21.54 -18.02 6.07
N PRO A 228 21.60 -18.38 4.76
CA PRO A 228 22.83 -18.85 4.13
C PRO A 228 23.98 -17.83 4.14
N GLN A 229 23.67 -16.53 4.36
CA GLN A 229 24.65 -15.44 4.47
C GLN A 229 25.15 -15.18 5.91
N SER A 230 24.62 -15.86 6.93
CA SER A 230 24.89 -15.57 8.35
C SER A 230 26.27 -16.01 8.87
N GLY A 231 27.07 -16.73 8.07
CA GLY A 231 28.41 -17.15 8.48
C GLY A 231 29.05 -18.22 7.59
N LEU A 232 30.26 -18.67 7.97
CA LEU A 232 31.00 -19.72 7.26
C LEU A 232 30.21 -21.03 7.12
N PRO A 233 29.52 -21.56 8.16
CA PRO A 233 28.76 -22.81 8.05
C PRO A 233 27.55 -22.72 7.11
N GLY A 234 26.82 -21.60 7.12
CA GLY A 234 25.68 -21.38 6.21
C GLY A 234 26.10 -21.32 4.75
N LYS A 235 27.26 -20.71 4.46
CA LYS A 235 27.84 -20.68 3.11
C LYS A 235 28.26 -22.08 2.64
N ILE A 236 28.82 -22.91 3.52
CA ILE A 236 29.17 -24.30 3.21
C ILE A 236 27.90 -25.11 2.92
N PHE A 237 26.87 -24.99 3.75
CA PHE A 237 25.59 -25.68 3.57
C PHE A 237 24.93 -25.30 2.23
N ALA A 238 24.87 -24.00 1.90
CA ALA A 238 24.33 -23.51 0.62
C ALA A 238 25.12 -24.03 -0.59
N CYS A 239 26.45 -24.12 -0.49
CA CYS A 239 27.29 -24.70 -1.53
C CYS A 239 26.97 -26.19 -1.74
N LEU A 240 26.89 -26.96 -0.65
CA LEU A 240 26.54 -28.38 -0.70
C LEU A 240 25.13 -28.62 -1.26
N SER A 241 24.15 -27.78 -0.91
CA SER A 241 22.79 -27.91 -1.44
C SER A 241 22.74 -27.68 -2.95
N VAL A 242 23.46 -26.67 -3.45
CA VAL A 242 23.56 -26.41 -4.90
C VAL A 242 24.27 -27.56 -5.61
N LEU A 243 25.37 -28.07 -5.06
CA LEU A 243 26.09 -29.22 -5.60
C LEU A 243 25.22 -30.48 -5.66
N PHE A 244 24.44 -30.74 -4.62
CA PHE A 244 23.53 -31.88 -4.61
C PHE A 244 22.48 -31.77 -5.71
N VAL A 245 21.83 -30.60 -5.83
CA VAL A 245 20.84 -30.34 -6.88
C VAL A 245 21.44 -30.50 -8.27
N THR A 246 22.65 -29.99 -8.52
CA THR A 246 23.30 -30.12 -9.84
C THR A 246 23.69 -31.55 -10.15
N ILE A 247 24.24 -32.30 -9.19
CA ILE A 247 24.57 -33.72 -9.37
C ILE A 247 23.30 -34.54 -9.67
N THR A 248 22.21 -34.31 -8.94
CA THR A 248 20.93 -35.00 -9.20
C THR A 248 20.37 -34.64 -10.57
N ALA A 249 20.45 -33.37 -10.99
CA ALA A 249 20.01 -32.94 -12.32
C ALA A 249 20.84 -33.57 -13.45
N VAL A 250 22.16 -33.65 -13.30
CA VAL A 250 23.05 -34.33 -14.26
C VAL A 250 22.75 -35.82 -14.33
N ASN A 251 22.62 -36.50 -13.19
CA ASN A 251 22.26 -37.91 -13.13
C ASN A 251 20.90 -38.20 -13.77
N LEU A 252 19.92 -37.32 -13.55
CA LEU A 252 18.62 -37.40 -14.20
C LEU A 252 18.76 -37.22 -15.72
N SER A 253 19.55 -36.24 -16.16
CA SER A 253 19.78 -35.96 -17.58
C SER A 253 20.44 -37.15 -18.29
N ILE A 254 21.48 -37.75 -17.68
CA ILE A 254 22.13 -38.97 -18.18
C ILE A 254 21.14 -40.13 -18.20
N SER A 255 20.33 -40.27 -17.15
CA SER A 255 19.33 -41.34 -17.06
C SER A 255 18.23 -41.22 -18.12
N THR A 256 17.92 -40.00 -18.57
CA THR A 256 16.88 -39.70 -19.57
C THR A 256 17.41 -39.68 -21.01
N MET A 257 18.73 -39.67 -21.24
CA MET A 257 19.31 -39.84 -22.57
C MET A 257 19.47 -41.34 -22.89
N PRO A 258 18.65 -41.92 -23.77
CA PRO A 258 18.77 -43.34 -24.15
C PRO A 258 20.04 -43.64 -24.95
N ASP A 259 20.57 -42.65 -25.69
CA ASP A 259 21.71 -42.86 -26.60
C ASP A 259 23.06 -43.14 -25.90
N LEU A 260 23.25 -42.69 -24.66
CA LEU A 260 24.48 -43.00 -23.89
C LEU A 260 24.41 -44.35 -23.18
N ARG A 261 23.20 -44.90 -22.98
CA ARG A 261 23.01 -46.23 -22.37
C ARG A 261 23.42 -47.35 -23.32
N GLU A 262 23.23 -47.16 -24.63
CA GLU A 262 23.62 -48.15 -25.64
C GLU A 262 25.13 -48.22 -25.89
N GLU A 263 25.88 -47.12 -25.68
CA GLU A 263 27.34 -47.12 -25.80
C GLU A 263 28.05 -47.70 -24.56
N GLU A 264 27.55 -47.47 -23.34
CA GLU A 264 28.11 -48.10 -22.13
C GLU A 264 27.92 -49.63 -22.10
N GLU A 265 26.79 -50.15 -22.60
CA GLU A 265 26.57 -51.60 -22.70
C GLU A 265 27.45 -52.26 -23.78
N LYS A 266 27.79 -51.55 -24.86
CA LYS A 266 28.71 -52.05 -25.90
C LYS A 266 30.17 -52.05 -25.48
N VAL A 267 30.60 -51.14 -24.60
CA VAL A 267 31.97 -51.08 -24.08
C VAL A 267 32.22 -52.10 -22.95
N ARG A 268 31.15 -52.61 -22.33
CA ARG A 268 31.22 -53.59 -21.23
C ARG A 268 31.07 -55.06 -21.66
N GLN A 269 30.77 -55.33 -22.94
CA GLN A 269 30.83 -56.66 -23.57
C GLN A 269 32.16 -56.86 -24.29
#